data_AF-A0A1Z4LLH0-F1
#
_entry.id   AF-A0A1Z4LLH0-F1
#
_cell.length_a   1.000
_cell.length_b   1.000
_cell.length_c   1.000
_cell.angle_alpha   90.00
_cell.angle_beta   90.00
_cell.angle_gamma   90.00
#
_symmetry.space_group_name_H-M   'P 1'
#
loop_
_entity.id
_entity.type
_entity.pdbx_description
1 polymer ?
#
loop_
_entity_poly.entity_id
_entity_poly.type
_entity_poly.pdbx_seq_one_letter_code
_entity_poly.pdbx_strand_id
1 'polypeptide(L)'
;MNTEEVLSIANKAVSKLTNKYLNDLQSELLKASYKNQTYEEFAEAHGYCIDYIKKDIGSKLWHLLSEALGEKVTKKNFKQALERSKQNEKVHMDISKNSGISRKRYRDLNIAPDVSAFCERDKCRVLAVLGMGGIGKTFFATKLVEQIEDEFDFVIWCSLQNSPPLTSLLSEIIDFLSNQQQKNPRY
;
A
#
# COMPACT_ATOMS: atom_id res chain seq x y z
N MET A 1 -2.46 5.54 -25.47
CA MET A 1 -1.75 6.44 -24.53
C MET A 1 -0.97 7.48 -25.35
N ASN A 2 -0.94 8.75 -24.93
CA ASN A 2 -0.06 9.76 -25.53
C ASN A 2 1.29 9.82 -24.77
N THR A 3 2.31 10.41 -25.39
CA THR A 3 3.65 10.61 -24.78
C THR A 3 3.59 11.38 -23.45
N GLU A 4 2.70 12.39 -23.35
CA GLU A 4 2.50 13.17 -22.13
C GLU A 4 1.82 12.35 -21.02
N GLU A 5 0.86 11.49 -21.36
CA GLU A 5 0.23 10.60 -20.38
C GLU A 5 1.23 9.61 -19.80
N VAL A 6 2.10 9.05 -20.63
CA VAL A 6 3.15 8.09 -20.22
C VAL A 6 4.11 8.77 -19.24
N LEU A 7 4.54 9.99 -19.55
CA LEU A 7 5.40 10.77 -18.66
C LEU A 7 4.69 11.08 -17.34
N SER A 8 3.43 11.50 -17.38
CA SER A 8 2.64 11.77 -16.18
C SER A 8 2.54 10.54 -15.27
N ILE A 9 2.30 9.35 -15.82
CA ILE A 9 2.18 8.11 -15.05
C ILE A 9 3.53 7.72 -14.44
N ALA A 10 4.61 7.83 -15.21
CA ALA A 10 5.95 7.55 -14.73
C ALA A 10 6.37 8.51 -13.60
N ASN A 11 6.19 9.82 -13.79
CA ASN A 11 6.48 10.83 -12.76
C ASN A 11 5.67 10.60 -11.49
N LYS A 12 4.40 10.23 -11.61
CA LYS A 12 3.55 9.88 -10.46
C LYS A 12 4.06 8.64 -9.73
N ALA A 13 4.49 7.59 -10.45
CA ALA A 13 5.04 6.38 -9.84
C ALA A 13 6.33 6.70 -9.07
N VAL A 14 7.25 7.44 -9.69
CA VAL A 14 8.55 7.82 -9.12
C VAL A 14 8.41 8.76 -7.93
N SER A 15 7.51 9.74 -8.01
CA SER A 15 7.22 10.70 -6.95
C SER A 15 6.72 10.01 -5.68
N LYS A 16 5.89 8.96 -5.81
CA LYS A 16 5.43 8.17 -4.65
C LYS A 16 6.58 7.49 -3.88
N LEU A 17 7.66 7.12 -4.56
CA LEU A 17 8.79 6.39 -3.96
C LEU A 17 9.90 7.34 -3.46
N THR A 18 10.28 8.31 -4.29
CA THR A 18 11.49 9.11 -4.08
C THR A 18 11.21 10.55 -3.66
N ASN A 19 9.92 10.93 -3.62
CA ASN A 19 9.45 12.31 -3.46
C ASN A 19 10.04 13.30 -4.48
N LYS A 20 10.58 12.79 -5.60
CA LYS A 20 11.20 13.52 -6.71
C LYS A 20 10.57 13.11 -8.03
N TYR A 21 10.79 13.90 -9.07
CA TYR A 21 10.35 13.63 -10.44
C TYR A 21 11.51 13.14 -11.31
N LEU A 22 11.19 12.59 -12.48
CA LEU A 22 12.19 12.28 -13.50
C LEU A 22 12.88 13.57 -13.94
N ASN A 23 14.20 13.51 -14.07
CA ASN A 23 14.97 14.65 -14.59
C ASN A 23 14.65 14.87 -16.09
N ASP A 24 15.01 16.03 -16.66
CA ASP A 24 14.65 16.39 -18.04
C ASP A 24 15.11 15.34 -19.06
N LEU A 25 16.37 14.89 -18.95
CA LEU A 25 16.93 13.83 -19.78
C LEU A 25 16.22 12.47 -19.62
N GLN A 26 15.78 12.12 -18.41
CA GLN A 26 15.04 10.89 -18.17
C GLN A 26 13.63 10.96 -18.77
N SER A 27 13.01 12.14 -18.68
CA SER A 27 11.69 12.42 -19.23
C SER A 27 11.71 12.37 -20.76
N GLU A 28 12.71 12.97 -21.39
CA GLU A 28 12.94 12.91 -22.83
C GLU A 28 13.22 11.49 -23.29
N LEU A 29 14.09 10.76 -22.58
CA LEU A 29 14.42 9.38 -22.91
C LEU A 29 13.20 8.45 -22.82
N LEU A 30 12.31 8.67 -21.85
CA LEU A 30 11.06 7.94 -21.72
C LEU A 30 10.12 8.22 -22.90
N LYS A 31 9.96 9.49 -23.30
CA LYS A 31 9.15 9.88 -24.47
C LYS A 31 9.70 9.29 -25.76
N ALA A 32 11.01 9.35 -25.95
CA ALA A 32 11.70 8.77 -27.11
C ALA A 32 11.51 7.25 -27.16
N SER A 33 11.68 6.57 -26.03
CA SER A 33 11.42 5.13 -25.91
C SER A 33 9.97 4.77 -26.20
N TYR A 34 9.01 5.65 -25.85
CA TYR A 34 7.60 5.44 -26.18
C TYR A 34 7.32 5.54 -27.68
N LYS A 35 8.01 6.46 -28.38
CA LYS A 35 8.00 6.59 -29.85
C LYS A 35 8.81 5.51 -30.58
N ASN A 36 9.30 4.49 -29.86
CA ASN A 36 10.18 3.43 -30.37
C ASN A 36 11.55 3.91 -30.88
N GLN A 37 12.00 5.11 -30.49
CA GLN A 37 13.33 5.58 -30.85
C GLN A 37 14.41 4.76 -30.16
N THR A 38 15.50 4.52 -30.88
CA THR A 38 16.66 3.77 -30.38
C THR A 38 17.50 4.63 -29.45
N TYR A 39 18.46 4.04 -28.73
CA TYR A 39 19.34 4.87 -27.88
C TYR A 39 20.29 5.71 -28.74
N GLU A 40 20.59 5.20 -29.93
CA GLU A 40 21.42 5.77 -30.98
C GLU A 40 20.78 7.05 -31.53
N GLU A 41 19.53 6.96 -31.99
CA GLU A 41 18.77 8.12 -32.49
C GLU A 41 18.56 9.19 -31.41
N PHE A 42 18.31 8.77 -30.17
CA PHE A 42 18.14 9.69 -29.05
C PHE A 42 19.43 10.43 -28.70
N ALA A 43 20.55 9.71 -28.67
CA ALA A 43 21.87 10.25 -28.40
C ALA A 43 22.28 11.28 -29.46
N GLU A 44 22.06 10.94 -30.75
CA GLU A 44 22.35 11.83 -31.88
C GLU A 44 21.51 13.12 -31.84
N ALA A 45 20.21 13.01 -31.55
CA ALA A 45 19.31 14.17 -31.48
C ALA A 45 19.65 15.15 -30.34
N HIS A 46 20.29 14.70 -29.27
CA HIS A 46 20.61 15.52 -28.09
C HIS A 46 22.13 15.78 -27.93
N GLY A 47 22.96 15.31 -28.87
CA GLY A 47 24.41 15.51 -28.87
C GLY A 47 25.17 14.76 -27.78
N TYR A 48 24.63 13.63 -27.29
CA TYR A 48 25.28 12.79 -26.26
C TYR A 48 25.91 11.53 -26.86
N CYS A 49 26.86 10.92 -26.14
CA CYS A 49 27.35 9.60 -26.53
C CYS A 49 26.36 8.49 -26.13
N ILE A 50 26.24 7.47 -26.99
CA ILE A 50 25.31 6.35 -26.80
C ILE A 50 25.54 5.65 -25.46
N ASP A 51 26.81 5.51 -25.05
CA ASP A 51 27.19 4.86 -23.79
C ASP A 51 26.67 5.62 -22.57
N TYR A 52 26.72 6.96 -22.56
CA TYR A 52 26.19 7.78 -21.48
C TYR A 52 24.67 7.63 -21.38
N ILE A 53 23.96 7.71 -22.52
CA ILE A 53 22.51 7.51 -22.54
C ILE A 53 22.14 6.11 -22.01
N LYS A 54 22.84 5.06 -22.45
CA LYS A 54 22.48 3.68 -22.10
C LYS A 54 22.83 3.33 -20.66
N LYS A 55 24.04 3.67 -20.22
CA LYS A 55 24.58 3.28 -18.90
C LYS A 55 24.18 4.24 -17.80
N ASP A 56 24.23 5.55 -18.01
CA ASP A 56 23.98 6.51 -16.94
C ASP A 56 22.53 6.94 -16.82
N ILE A 57 21.84 7.13 -17.95
CA ILE A 57 20.46 7.62 -17.94
C ILE A 57 19.49 6.45 -18.02
N GLY A 58 19.66 5.57 -19.00
CA GLY A 58 18.78 4.44 -19.28
C GLY A 58 18.73 3.44 -18.14
N SER A 59 19.88 2.93 -17.69
CA SER A 59 19.92 1.95 -16.60
C SER A 59 19.28 2.48 -15.31
N LYS A 60 19.58 3.74 -14.94
CA LYS A 60 19.00 4.41 -13.76
C LYS A 60 17.50 4.63 -13.92
N LEU A 61 17.05 5.07 -15.09
CA LEU A 61 15.62 5.24 -15.39
C LEU A 61 14.85 3.93 -15.21
N TRP A 62 15.32 2.84 -15.80
CA TRP A 62 14.61 1.55 -15.72
C TRP A 62 14.67 0.93 -14.33
N HIS A 63 15.79 1.07 -13.62
CA HIS A 63 15.89 0.65 -12.22
C HIS A 63 14.89 1.40 -11.35
N LEU A 64 14.89 2.72 -11.45
CA LEU A 64 14.01 3.59 -10.68
C LEU A 64 12.52 3.33 -10.99
N LEU A 65 12.17 3.07 -12.25
CA LEU A 65 10.82 2.63 -12.60
C LEU A 65 10.50 1.23 -12.06
N SER A 66 11.46 0.32 -12.02
CA SER A 66 11.26 -1.03 -11.47
C SER A 66 10.96 -0.96 -9.97
N GLU A 67 11.72 -0.13 -9.26
CA GLU A 67 11.55 0.10 -7.83
C GLU A 67 10.21 0.79 -7.53
N ALA A 68 9.85 1.80 -8.33
CA ALA A 68 8.60 2.55 -8.16
C ALA A 68 7.33 1.74 -8.48
N LEU A 69 7.42 0.81 -9.44
CA LEU A 69 6.29 -0.03 -9.87
C LEU A 69 6.24 -1.38 -9.15
N GLY A 70 7.31 -1.79 -8.49
CA GLY A 70 7.41 -3.08 -7.80
C GLY A 70 7.52 -4.29 -8.72
N GLU A 71 7.79 -4.08 -10.02
CA GLU A 71 8.03 -5.14 -11.00
C GLU A 71 9.24 -4.80 -11.87
N LYS A 72 9.85 -5.79 -12.51
CA LYS A 72 11.05 -5.56 -13.35
C LYS A 72 10.68 -4.80 -14.62
N VAL A 73 11.14 -3.56 -14.74
CA VAL A 73 10.92 -2.67 -15.90
C VAL A 73 12.17 -2.57 -16.76
N THR A 74 11.96 -2.61 -18.07
CA THR A 74 12.95 -2.53 -19.15
C THR A 74 12.36 -1.77 -20.33
N LYS A 75 13.20 -1.34 -21.28
CA LYS A 75 12.76 -0.68 -22.52
C LYS A 75 11.73 -1.50 -23.33
N LYS A 76 11.67 -2.82 -23.16
CA LYS A 76 10.70 -3.68 -23.88
C LYS A 76 9.34 -3.80 -23.21
N ASN A 77 9.27 -3.70 -21.88
CA ASN A 77 8.03 -3.96 -21.12
C ASN A 77 7.49 -2.74 -20.36
N PHE A 78 8.20 -1.61 -20.33
CA PHE A 78 7.77 -0.42 -19.60
C PHE A 78 6.39 0.11 -20.04
N LYS A 79 6.03 -0.02 -21.32
CA LYS A 79 4.70 0.37 -21.83
C LYS A 79 3.60 -0.40 -21.09
N GLN A 80 3.72 -1.72 -21.05
CA GLN A 80 2.77 -2.59 -20.35
C GLN A 80 2.79 -2.35 -18.84
N ALA A 81 3.96 -2.13 -18.25
CA ALA A 81 4.10 -1.85 -16.82
C ALA A 81 3.37 -0.56 -16.41
N LEU A 82 3.52 0.50 -17.20
CA LEU A 82 2.83 1.77 -16.97
C LEU A 82 1.32 1.66 -17.23
N GLU A 83 0.90 0.89 -18.24
CA GLU A 83 -0.52 0.62 -18.49
C GLU A 83 -1.17 -0.16 -17.34
N ARG A 84 -0.49 -1.18 -16.79
CA ARG A 84 -0.94 -1.92 -15.61
C ARG A 84 -1.06 -1.01 -14.39
N SER A 85 -0.11 -0.09 -14.20
CA SER A 85 -0.19 0.92 -13.14
C SER A 85 -1.42 1.83 -13.32
N LYS A 86 -1.70 2.26 -14.56
CA LYS A 86 -2.90 3.04 -14.90
C LYS A 86 -4.18 2.24 -14.68
N GLN A 87 -4.22 0.95 -15.01
CA GLN A 87 -5.35 0.06 -14.78
C GLN A 87 -5.57 -0.24 -13.30
N ASN A 88 -4.50 -0.47 -12.54
CA ASN A 88 -4.59 -0.56 -11.08
C ASN A 88 -5.14 0.74 -10.49
N GLU A 89 -4.78 1.91 -11.02
CA GLU A 89 -5.37 3.19 -10.60
C GLU A 89 -6.82 3.41 -11.09
N LYS A 90 -7.22 2.92 -12.27
CA LYS A 90 -8.62 2.99 -12.75
C LYS A 90 -9.54 2.04 -11.98
N VAL A 91 -9.07 0.83 -11.68
CA VAL A 91 -9.74 -0.09 -10.75
C VAL A 91 -9.82 0.55 -9.36
N HIS A 92 -8.77 1.26 -8.93
CA HIS A 92 -8.81 2.07 -7.70
C HIS A 92 -9.83 3.20 -7.76
N MET A 93 -10.03 3.86 -8.90
CA MET A 93 -10.96 4.99 -9.11
C MET A 93 -12.43 4.58 -9.23
N ASP A 94 -12.74 3.46 -9.90
CA ASP A 94 -14.11 2.93 -9.99
C ASP A 94 -14.54 2.29 -8.66
N ILE A 95 -13.59 1.75 -7.88
CA ILE A 95 -13.80 1.41 -6.48
C ILE A 95 -13.92 2.69 -5.63
N SER A 96 -13.12 3.74 -5.86
CA SER A 96 -13.15 4.98 -5.07
C SER A 96 -14.39 5.84 -5.23
N LYS A 97 -15.12 5.76 -6.35
CA LYS A 97 -16.42 6.43 -6.48
C LYS A 97 -17.50 5.75 -5.63
N ASN A 98 -17.29 4.49 -5.22
CA ASN A 98 -18.19 3.73 -4.36
C ASN A 98 -17.63 3.45 -2.96
N SER A 99 -16.37 3.83 -2.68
CA SER A 99 -15.77 3.82 -1.35
C SER A 99 -14.74 4.95 -1.22
N GLY A 100 -15.11 6.00 -0.48
CA GLY A 100 -14.35 7.24 -0.29
C GLY A 100 -13.05 7.07 0.53
N ILE A 101 -12.11 6.25 0.07
CA ILE A 101 -10.87 5.95 0.77
C ILE A 101 -9.67 6.52 0.01
N SER A 102 -9.37 7.78 0.32
CA SER A 102 -8.13 8.45 -0.05
C SER A 102 -6.94 7.73 0.64
N ARG A 103 -6.18 6.93 -0.11
CA ARG A 103 -4.96 6.26 0.40
C ARG A 103 -3.76 7.22 0.35
N LYS A 104 -3.50 7.94 1.44
CA LYS A 104 -2.15 8.46 1.75
C LYS A 104 -1.29 7.29 2.26
N ARG A 105 -0.29 6.86 1.48
CA ARG A 105 0.65 5.77 1.81
C ARG A 105 1.83 6.22 2.68
N TYR A 106 1.64 7.24 3.51
CA TYR A 106 2.63 7.65 4.51
C TYR A 106 1.90 7.85 5.84
N ARG A 107 2.05 6.90 6.76
CA ARG A 107 1.77 7.10 8.18
C ARG A 107 3.09 7.00 8.91
N ASP A 108 3.44 8.08 9.59
CA ASP A 108 4.58 8.16 10.51
C ASP A 108 4.45 7.04 11.55
N LEU A 109 5.44 6.15 11.65
CA LEU A 109 5.43 5.02 12.59
C LEU A 109 5.54 5.45 14.06
N ASN A 110 5.80 6.73 14.33
CA ASN A 110 5.89 7.27 15.69
C ASN A 110 4.56 7.81 16.22
N ILE A 111 3.53 7.88 15.38
CA ILE A 111 2.19 8.33 15.77
C ILE A 111 1.31 7.08 15.80
N ALA A 112 0.77 6.74 16.98
CA ALA A 112 -0.23 5.70 17.10
C ALA A 112 -1.33 5.98 16.05
N PRO A 113 -1.57 5.06 15.09
CA PRO A 113 -2.53 5.32 14.04
C PRO A 113 -3.89 5.63 14.68
N ASP A 114 -4.54 6.69 14.23
CA ASP A 114 -5.94 6.91 14.55
C ASP A 114 -6.75 5.70 14.07
N VAL A 115 -7.31 4.99 15.04
CA VAL A 115 -7.92 3.67 14.90
C VAL A 115 -9.39 3.75 14.51
N SER A 116 -10.01 4.92 14.68
CA SER A 116 -11.34 5.24 14.14
C SER A 116 -11.41 4.99 12.63
N ALA A 117 -10.32 5.27 11.90
CA ALA A 117 -10.23 5.04 10.46
C ALA A 117 -10.17 3.55 10.04
N PHE A 118 -10.04 2.61 10.99
CA PHE A 118 -9.97 1.17 10.73
C PHE A 118 -11.35 0.49 10.77
N CYS A 119 -12.27 0.95 11.61
CA CYS A 119 -13.61 0.37 11.75
C CYS A 119 -14.59 0.80 10.64
N GLU A 120 -14.45 2.01 10.09
CA GLU A 120 -15.43 2.54 9.14
C GLU A 120 -15.30 2.02 7.70
N ARG A 121 -14.19 1.34 7.36
CA ARG A 121 -13.73 1.26 5.96
C ARG A 121 -13.97 -0.01 5.19
N ASP A 122 -14.40 -1.08 5.83
CA ASP A 122 -14.90 -2.32 5.21
C ASP A 122 -15.38 -3.18 6.36
N LYS A 123 -16.22 -4.19 6.11
CA LYS A 123 -16.67 -5.19 7.11
C LYS A 123 -15.50 -6.08 7.59
N CYS A 124 -14.42 -5.48 8.05
CA CYS A 124 -13.21 -6.12 8.54
C CYS A 124 -13.53 -6.73 9.90
N ARG A 125 -13.60 -8.06 9.95
CA ARG A 125 -13.89 -8.81 11.19
C ARG A 125 -12.62 -9.25 11.92
N VAL A 126 -11.45 -9.07 11.31
CA VAL A 126 -10.17 -9.59 11.82
C VAL A 126 -9.06 -8.60 11.57
N LEU A 127 -8.37 -8.21 12.64
CA LEU A 127 -7.17 -7.37 12.62
C LEU A 127 -5.99 -8.17 13.19
N ALA A 128 -4.88 -8.24 12.45
CA ALA A 128 -3.66 -8.89 12.91
C ALA A 128 -2.58 -7.84 13.25
N VAL A 129 -2.03 -7.91 14.47
CA VAL A 129 -0.93 -7.04 14.95
C VAL A 129 0.38 -7.83 14.95
N LEU A 130 1.33 -7.49 14.08
CA LEU A 130 2.57 -8.23 13.86
C LEU A 130 3.81 -7.38 14.20
N GLY A 131 4.92 -8.03 14.60
CA GLY A 131 6.16 -7.35 14.97
C GLY A 131 7.05 -8.16 15.92
N MET A 132 8.29 -7.71 16.14
CA MET A 132 9.29 -8.38 16.99
C MET A 132 8.81 -8.55 18.45
N GLY A 133 9.38 -9.52 19.18
CA GLY A 133 9.12 -9.69 20.61
C GLY A 133 9.42 -8.40 21.39
N GLY A 134 8.62 -8.08 22.42
CA GLY A 134 8.83 -6.90 23.26
C GLY A 134 8.49 -5.54 22.65
N ILE A 135 8.16 -5.44 21.35
CA ILE A 135 7.87 -4.16 20.67
C ILE A 135 6.57 -3.46 21.11
N GLY A 136 5.82 -4.04 22.07
CA GLY A 136 4.58 -3.44 22.58
C GLY A 136 3.31 -3.81 21.81
N LYS A 137 3.28 -4.89 21.03
CA LYS A 137 2.06 -5.36 20.31
C LYS A 137 0.85 -5.52 21.24
N THR A 138 1.06 -6.17 22.38
CA THR A 138 0.01 -6.38 23.39
C THR A 138 -0.47 -5.05 23.94
N PHE A 139 0.46 -4.15 24.28
CA PHE A 139 0.15 -2.80 24.76
C PHE A 139 -0.67 -2.01 23.75
N PHE A 140 -0.30 -2.06 22.47
CA PHE A 140 -1.04 -1.44 21.38
C PHE A 140 -2.44 -2.02 21.24
N ALA A 141 -2.58 -3.35 21.24
CA ALA A 141 -3.89 -4.01 21.16
C ALA A 141 -4.80 -3.63 22.35
N THR A 142 -4.25 -3.58 23.56
CA THR A 142 -4.99 -3.12 24.74
C THR A 142 -5.46 -1.67 24.59
N LYS A 143 -4.57 -0.76 24.18
CA LYS A 143 -4.93 0.66 23.97
C LYS A 143 -5.95 0.87 22.86
N LEU A 144 -5.90 0.06 21.81
CA LEU A 144 -6.89 0.06 20.74
C LEU A 144 -8.26 -0.36 21.28
N VAL A 145 -8.34 -1.45 22.03
CA VAL A 145 -9.60 -1.94 22.61
C VAL A 145 -10.21 -0.90 23.53
N GLU A 146 -9.43 -0.27 24.42
CA GLU A 146 -9.90 0.81 25.29
C GLU A 146 -10.55 1.99 24.52
N GLN A 147 -10.18 2.21 23.26
CA GLN A 147 -10.71 3.32 22.45
C GLN A 147 -12.00 2.98 21.69
N ILE A 148 -12.27 1.69 21.47
CA ILE A 148 -13.40 1.23 20.65
C ILE A 148 -14.35 0.32 21.41
N GLU A 149 -14.08 0.03 22.69
CA GLU A 149 -14.88 -0.92 23.48
C GLU A 149 -16.36 -0.55 23.54
N ASP A 150 -16.67 0.75 23.57
CA ASP A 150 -18.04 1.28 23.59
C ASP A 150 -18.84 0.96 22.31
N GLU A 151 -18.17 0.58 21.22
CA GLU A 151 -18.81 0.19 19.96
C GLU A 151 -19.21 -1.30 19.91
N PHE A 152 -18.84 -2.09 20.93
CA PHE A 152 -19.10 -3.53 20.97
C PHE A 152 -19.93 -3.93 22.20
N ASP A 153 -20.93 -4.80 22.00
CA ASP A 153 -21.72 -5.36 23.10
C ASP A 153 -20.87 -6.17 24.09
N PHE A 154 -19.82 -6.83 23.59
CA PHE A 154 -18.93 -7.68 24.37
C PHE A 154 -17.49 -7.60 23.85
N VAL A 155 -16.54 -7.51 24.78
CA VAL A 155 -15.10 -7.62 24.51
C VAL A 155 -14.58 -8.87 25.21
N ILE A 156 -13.92 -9.75 24.46
CA ILE A 156 -13.35 -11.00 24.98
C ILE A 156 -11.83 -10.97 24.77
N TRP A 157 -11.07 -11.08 25.85
CA TRP A 157 -9.62 -11.11 25.82
C TRP A 157 -9.10 -12.51 26.15
N CYS A 158 -8.60 -13.24 25.15
CA CYS A 158 -8.08 -14.60 25.32
C CYS A 158 -6.58 -14.67 25.03
N SER A 159 -5.84 -15.35 25.90
CA SER A 159 -4.47 -15.77 25.61
C SER A 159 -4.48 -17.11 24.86
N LEU A 160 -3.92 -17.13 23.66
CA LEU A 160 -3.68 -18.37 22.90
C LEU A 160 -2.28 -18.96 23.14
N GLN A 161 -1.58 -18.49 24.17
CA GLN A 161 -0.29 -19.06 24.56
C GLN A 161 -0.45 -20.54 24.91
N ASN A 162 0.49 -21.37 24.46
CA ASN A 162 0.48 -22.83 24.65
C ASN A 162 -0.68 -23.57 23.96
N SER A 163 -1.41 -22.92 23.04
CA SER A 163 -2.47 -23.52 22.21
C SER A 163 -3.50 -24.33 23.02
N PRO A 164 -4.30 -23.67 23.88
CA PRO A 164 -5.36 -24.35 24.63
C PRO A 164 -6.30 -25.10 23.68
N PRO A 165 -6.88 -26.24 24.09
CA PRO A 165 -7.87 -26.94 23.28
C PRO A 165 -9.04 -26.02 22.93
N LEU A 166 -9.54 -26.12 21.70
CA LEU A 166 -10.69 -25.34 21.23
C LEU A 166 -11.91 -25.52 22.14
N THR A 167 -12.11 -26.72 22.67
CA THR A 167 -13.21 -27.04 23.60
C THR A 167 -13.13 -26.23 24.89
N SER A 168 -11.92 -26.03 25.43
CA SER A 168 -11.71 -25.22 26.64
C SER A 168 -12.00 -23.74 26.36
N LEU A 169 -11.52 -23.22 25.23
CA LEU A 169 -11.76 -21.83 24.81
C LEU A 169 -13.26 -21.56 24.55
N LEU A 170 -13.94 -22.48 23.85
CA LEU A 170 -15.37 -22.35 23.57
C LEU A 170 -16.21 -22.38 24.84
N SER A 171 -15.88 -23.26 25.79
CA SER A 171 -16.58 -23.32 27.08
C SER A 171 -16.45 -22.00 27.84
N GLU A 172 -15.24 -21.44 27.91
CA GLU A 172 -14.98 -20.13 28.55
C GLU A 172 -15.78 -18.99 27.89
N ILE A 173 -15.80 -18.94 26.55
CA ILE A 173 -16.54 -17.93 25.79
C ILE A 173 -18.05 -18.07 26.00
N ILE A 174 -18.58 -19.30 25.94
CA ILE A 174 -20.01 -19.57 26.11
C ILE A 174 -20.45 -19.22 27.53
N ASP A 175 -19.67 -19.61 28.55
CA ASP A 175 -19.95 -19.28 29.95
C ASP A 175 -19.95 -17.77 30.18
N PHE A 176 -18.97 -17.06 29.60
CA PHE A 176 -18.91 -15.60 29.67
C PHE A 176 -20.16 -14.94 29.07
N LEU A 177 -20.51 -15.30 27.83
CA LEU A 177 -21.67 -14.72 27.12
C LEU A 177 -22.99 -15.06 27.81
N SER A 178 -23.11 -16.26 28.39
CA SER A 178 -24.33 -16.70 29.08
C SER A 178 -24.54 -15.97 30.41
N ASN A 179 -23.47 -15.70 31.17
CA ASN A 179 -23.56 -15.03 32.47
C ASN A 179 -23.90 -13.54 32.38
N GLN A 180 -23.63 -12.88 31.25
CA GLN A 180 -23.96 -11.46 31.04
C GLN A 180 -25.42 -11.25 30.57
N GLN A 181 -26.10 -12.28 30.06
CA GLN A 181 -27.53 -12.19 29.70
C GLN A 181 -28.48 -12.18 30.90
N GLN A 182 -28.01 -12.52 32.11
CA GLN A 182 -28.85 -12.60 33.33
C GLN A 182 -28.98 -11.28 34.11
N LYS A 183 -28.29 -10.20 33.70
CA LYS A 183 -28.35 -8.89 34.37
C LYS A 183 -29.28 -7.92 33.65
N ASN A 184 -30.55 -8.29 33.49
CA ASN A 184 -31.60 -7.32 33.18
C ASN A 184 -32.91 -7.75 33.85
N PRO A 185 -33.15 -7.38 35.13
CA PRO A 185 -34.50 -7.48 35.67
C PRO A 185 -35.38 -6.48 34.90
N ARG A 186 -36.19 -7.00 33.98
CA ARG A 186 -37.36 -6.27 33.49
C ARG A 186 -38.31 -6.10 34.69
N TYR A 187 -38.61 -4.83 34.97
CA TYR A 187 -39.61 -4.25 35.87
C TYR A 187 -40.63 -5.21 36.48
#